data_AF-A0A517LLW3-F1
#
_entry.id   AF-A0A517LLW3-F1
#
_cell.length_a   1.000
_cell.length_b   1.000
_cell.length_c   1.000
_cell.angle_alpha   90.00
_cell.angle_beta   90.00
_cell.angle_gamma   90.00
#
_symmetry.space_group_name_H-M   'P 1'
#
loop_
_entity.id
_entity.type
_entity.pdbx_description
1 polymer ?
#
loop_
_entity_poly.entity_id
_entity_poly.type
_entity_poly.pdbx_seq_one_letter_code
_entity_poly.pdbx_strand_id
1 'polypeptide(L)'
;MVQENVRLGLWTDHTTNRQQILATDFAANVMKTLVAVALALSAKYITQILRHWGLRYLRWKDRQSSSQRIGRQRPRTSLERGSRAPNIDEAAPDLTPSHLNCENNRQTNPLVVSEMSKGGLRKLFHKMFTGRSSISQLAVLVIPLSGAWVGLIIGGHYSATVATNRTALLKSEKCGIWMFDDENAGQNAASWADLNDRQKEARAADYARRCYGDSQPGEPTQCDFFYTRNITYSEPFYSYKCPFPSNDVSAPATQSVTFDTGLVHASVLGINSDKTHKFRRKTTCSSLRLDGPFMTKIVQHGSTTYFYHFGHVMGNRHEPLSNVTYSTTGDPFTWEFPGYKLATYTTSLFPELDYWHPIAEIAPPENSTLAVIFVNSLRVTYPRPSFDQFQATYLFQRPFES
;
A
#
# COMPACT_ATOMS: atom_id res chain seq x y z
N MET A 1 -5.00 16.30 35.56
CA MET A 1 -5.49 15.21 34.70
C MET A 1 -6.78 15.67 34.05
N VAL A 2 -6.86 15.69 32.72
CA VAL A 2 -8.14 15.84 32.00
C VAL A 2 -8.34 14.55 31.22
N GLN A 3 -9.15 13.64 31.76
CA GLN A 3 -9.46 12.38 31.10
C GLN A 3 -10.56 12.64 30.07
N GLU A 4 -10.18 13.18 28.91
CA GLU A 4 -11.14 13.55 27.87
C GLU A 4 -11.87 12.31 27.31
N ASN A 5 -13.10 12.13 27.75
CA ASN A 5 -14.01 11.11 27.25
C ASN A 5 -14.08 11.17 25.71
N VAL A 6 -13.61 10.11 25.05
CA VAL A 6 -13.90 9.88 23.64
C VAL A 6 -15.41 9.72 23.51
N ARG A 7 -16.08 10.71 22.92
CA ARG A 7 -17.53 10.66 22.69
C ARG A 7 -17.83 9.56 21.66
N LEU A 8 -18.20 8.39 22.16
CA LEU A 8 -18.86 7.34 21.38
C LEU A 8 -20.03 7.96 20.63
N GLY A 9 -20.03 7.84 19.31
CA GLY A 9 -20.97 8.51 18.45
C GLY A 9 -20.94 7.96 17.03
N LEU A 10 -22.00 8.28 16.29
CA LEU A 10 -22.08 8.11 14.85
C LEU A 10 -21.54 9.39 14.22
N TRP A 11 -20.39 9.31 13.56
CA TRP A 11 -19.72 10.43 12.92
C TRP A 11 -19.98 10.36 11.42
N THR A 12 -20.55 11.40 10.83
CA THR A 12 -20.62 11.51 9.37
C THR A 12 -19.33 12.15 8.89
N ASP A 13 -18.54 11.42 8.12
CA ASP A 13 -17.48 12.02 7.32
C ASP A 13 -18.13 12.87 6.22
N HIS A 14 -17.98 14.20 6.32
CA HIS A 14 -18.59 15.15 5.38
C HIS A 14 -17.93 15.15 3.99
N THR A 15 -16.75 14.54 3.82
CA THR A 15 -16.07 14.45 2.52
C THR A 15 -16.58 13.26 1.70
N THR A 16 -16.75 12.10 2.33
CA THR A 16 -17.28 10.88 1.67
C THR A 16 -18.78 10.65 1.90
N ASN A 17 -19.44 11.53 2.67
CA ASN A 17 -20.81 11.39 3.19
C ASN A 17 -21.06 10.06 3.93
N ARG A 18 -20.01 9.43 4.46
CA ARG A 18 -20.04 8.09 5.05
C ARG A 18 -20.18 8.17 6.56
N GLN A 19 -21.22 7.53 7.09
CA GLN A 19 -21.37 7.36 8.53
C GLN A 19 -20.42 6.28 9.05
N GLN A 20 -19.62 6.64 10.06
CA GLN A 20 -18.66 5.78 10.74
C GLN A 20 -18.91 5.82 12.25
N ILE A 21 -18.93 4.67 12.90
CA ILE A 21 -18.99 4.59 14.37
C ILE A 21 -17.56 4.59 14.89
N LEU A 22 -17.08 5.70 15.45
CA LEU A 22 -15.83 5.72 16.20
C LEU A 22 -16.02 5.05 17.56
N ALA A 23 -16.00 3.72 17.53
CA ALA A 23 -15.60 2.92 18.67
C ALA A 23 -14.08 3.10 18.89
N THR A 24 -13.62 3.14 20.14
CA THR A 24 -12.18 3.07 20.43
C THR A 24 -11.62 1.72 19.97
N ASP A 25 -10.33 1.64 19.66
CA ASP A 25 -9.66 0.36 19.32
C ASP A 25 -9.89 -0.72 20.40
N PHE A 26 -10.06 -0.30 21.67
CA PHE A 26 -10.49 -1.18 22.76
C PHE A 26 -11.91 -1.73 22.54
N ALA A 27 -12.91 -0.87 22.33
CA ALA A 27 -14.29 -1.29 22.10
C ALA A 27 -14.46 -2.11 20.81
N ALA A 28 -13.73 -1.77 19.74
CA ALA A 28 -13.68 -2.55 18.50
C ALA A 28 -13.11 -3.97 18.74
N ASN A 29 -12.08 -4.11 19.58
CA ASN A 29 -11.54 -5.41 19.96
C ASN A 29 -12.49 -6.19 20.90
N VAL A 30 -13.16 -5.54 21.85
CA VAL A 30 -14.21 -6.17 22.67
C VAL A 30 -15.35 -6.70 21.80
N MET A 31 -15.81 -5.92 20.82
CA MET A 31 -16.82 -6.34 19.84
C MET A 31 -16.36 -7.57 19.03
N LYS A 32 -15.12 -7.57 18.51
CA LYS A 32 -14.54 -8.73 17.82
C LYS A 32 -14.50 -9.98 18.71
N THR A 33 -14.08 -9.84 19.97
CA THR A 33 -14.01 -10.95 20.94
C THR A 33 -15.41 -11.47 21.28
N LEU A 34 -16.40 -10.60 21.48
CA LEU A 34 -17.79 -10.99 21.74
C LEU A 34 -18.39 -11.73 20.53
N VAL A 35 -18.16 -11.26 19.30
CA VAL A 35 -18.59 -11.96 18.08
C VAL A 35 -17.89 -13.31 17.94
N ALA A 36 -16.58 -13.40 18.22
CA ALA A 36 -15.85 -14.66 18.22
C ALA A 36 -16.40 -15.68 19.24
N VAL A 37 -16.69 -15.24 20.46
CA VAL A 37 -17.30 -16.08 21.52
C VAL A 37 -18.72 -16.49 21.14
N ALA A 38 -19.54 -15.58 20.60
CA ALA A 38 -20.89 -15.89 20.12
C ALA A 38 -20.87 -16.91 18.96
N LEU A 39 -19.93 -16.79 18.03
CA LEU A 39 -19.71 -17.77 16.96
C LEU A 39 -19.23 -19.12 17.50
N ALA A 40 -18.31 -19.14 18.47
CA ALA A 40 -17.83 -20.38 19.10
C ALA A 40 -18.94 -21.12 19.86
N LEU A 41 -19.78 -20.40 20.62
CA LEU A 41 -20.92 -20.97 21.34
C LEU A 41 -22.03 -21.44 20.38
N SER A 42 -22.33 -20.65 19.33
CA SER A 42 -23.35 -21.01 18.33
C SER A 42 -22.89 -22.08 17.34
N ALA A 43 -21.58 -22.36 17.19
CA ALA A 43 -21.05 -23.36 16.28
C ALA A 43 -21.69 -24.76 16.45
N LYS A 44 -22.06 -25.15 17.69
CA LYS A 44 -22.76 -26.41 17.98
C LYS A 44 -24.17 -26.45 17.36
N TYR A 45 -24.86 -25.31 17.32
CA TYR A 45 -26.20 -25.17 16.74
C TYR A 45 -26.12 -24.99 15.23
N ILE A 46 -25.18 -24.18 14.73
CA ILE A 46 -24.91 -24.00 13.29
C ILE A 46 -24.56 -25.35 12.64
N THR A 47 -23.70 -26.17 13.26
CA THR A 47 -23.36 -27.51 12.74
C THR A 47 -24.54 -28.48 12.78
N GLN A 48 -25.44 -28.40 13.77
CA GLN A 48 -26.69 -29.17 13.77
C GLN A 48 -27.65 -28.71 12.65
N ILE A 49 -27.83 -27.41 12.45
CA ILE A 49 -28.67 -26.83 11.38
C ILE A 49 -28.14 -27.27 10.01
N LEU A 50 -26.85 -27.09 9.75
CA LEU A 50 -26.20 -27.50 8.49
C LEU A 50 -26.31 -29.02 8.27
N ARG A 51 -26.18 -29.84 9.31
CA ARG A 51 -26.37 -31.30 9.23
C ARG A 51 -27.82 -31.66 8.86
N HIS A 52 -28.82 -31.01 9.44
CA HIS A 52 -30.23 -31.22 9.07
C HIS A 52 -30.55 -30.71 7.65
N TRP A 53 -29.99 -29.58 7.25
CA TRP A 53 -30.12 -29.05 5.88
C TRP A 53 -29.49 -30.00 4.84
N GLY A 54 -28.25 -30.45 5.05
CA GLY A 54 -27.58 -31.40 4.17
C GLY A 54 -28.35 -32.72 4.04
N LEU A 55 -28.87 -33.25 5.15
CA LEU A 55 -29.71 -34.47 5.12
C LEU A 55 -31.05 -34.26 4.40
N ARG A 56 -31.67 -33.07 4.48
CA ARG A 56 -32.87 -32.73 3.70
C ARG A 56 -32.55 -32.59 2.21
N TYR A 57 -31.46 -31.91 1.85
CA TYR A 57 -31.02 -31.70 0.47
C TYR A 57 -30.70 -33.02 -0.24
N LEU A 58 -29.98 -33.94 0.42
CA LEU A 58 -29.71 -35.27 -0.12
C LEU A 58 -31.02 -36.05 -0.39
N ARG A 59 -31.92 -36.14 0.59
CA ARG A 59 -33.24 -36.79 0.41
C ARG A 59 -34.09 -36.16 -0.69
N TRP A 60 -33.98 -34.85 -0.90
CA TRP A 60 -34.67 -34.14 -2.00
C TRP A 60 -34.09 -34.52 -3.36
N LYS A 61 -32.76 -34.57 -3.48
CA LYS A 61 -32.06 -34.99 -4.70
C LYS A 61 -32.36 -36.45 -5.07
N ASP A 62 -32.39 -37.34 -4.08
CA ASP A 62 -32.76 -38.75 -4.27
C ASP A 62 -34.19 -38.90 -4.82
N ARG A 63 -35.15 -38.13 -4.27
CA ARG A 63 -36.54 -38.08 -4.77
C ARG A 63 -36.65 -37.60 -6.22
N GLN A 64 -35.89 -36.57 -6.61
CA GLN A 64 -35.83 -36.14 -8.03
C GLN A 64 -35.38 -37.27 -8.96
N SER A 65 -34.29 -37.98 -8.59
CA SER A 65 -33.77 -39.10 -9.39
C SER A 65 -34.75 -40.29 -9.49
N SER A 66 -35.62 -40.45 -8.48
CA SER A 66 -36.61 -41.54 -8.43
C SER A 66 -37.82 -41.25 -9.34
N SER A 67 -38.30 -40.00 -9.35
CA SER A 67 -39.47 -39.60 -10.15
C SER A 67 -39.25 -39.78 -11.65
N GLN A 68 -38.02 -39.55 -12.13
CA GLN A 68 -37.67 -39.66 -13.56
C GLN A 68 -37.69 -41.10 -14.12
N ARG A 69 -37.83 -42.14 -13.28
CA ARG A 69 -37.86 -43.55 -13.72
C ARG A 69 -39.24 -44.13 -14.01
N ILE A 70 -40.33 -43.46 -13.62
CA ILE A 70 -41.69 -44.02 -13.73
C ILE A 70 -42.36 -43.71 -15.08
N GLY A 71 -41.97 -42.64 -15.76
CA GLY A 71 -42.58 -42.16 -17.01
C GLY A 71 -42.28 -42.96 -18.29
N ARG A 72 -42.06 -44.28 -18.24
CA ARG A 72 -41.70 -45.08 -19.43
C ARG A 72 -42.38 -46.45 -19.53
N GLN A 73 -43.71 -46.49 -19.39
CA GLN A 73 -44.54 -47.61 -19.85
C GLN A 73 -45.40 -47.21 -21.07
N ARG A 74 -45.68 -48.19 -21.93
CA ARG A 74 -46.34 -48.03 -23.25
C ARG A 74 -47.87 -48.01 -23.16
N PRO A 75 -48.55 -47.24 -24.02
CA PRO A 75 -49.81 -47.65 -24.65
C PRO A 75 -49.55 -48.41 -25.97
N ARG A 76 -50.53 -49.18 -26.46
CA ARG A 76 -50.43 -49.99 -27.69
C ARG A 76 -51.76 -49.96 -28.47
N THR A 77 -51.72 -49.40 -29.69
CA THR A 77 -52.61 -49.62 -30.85
C THR A 77 -54.15 -49.69 -30.70
N SER A 78 -54.87 -48.84 -31.44
CA SER A 78 -55.96 -49.25 -32.36
C SER A 78 -56.32 -48.14 -33.37
N LEU A 79 -57.11 -48.51 -34.39
CA LEU A 79 -57.59 -47.74 -35.56
C LEU A 79 -58.38 -46.45 -35.17
N GLU A 80 -58.49 -45.39 -35.98
CA GLU A 80 -59.12 -45.37 -37.32
C GLU A 80 -58.73 -44.20 -38.27
N ARG A 81 -58.69 -44.51 -39.58
CA ARG A 81 -59.39 -43.88 -40.74
C ARG A 81 -59.53 -42.33 -40.81
N GLY A 82 -58.93 -41.68 -41.83
CA GLY A 82 -59.25 -40.27 -42.16
C GLY A 82 -58.42 -39.48 -43.20
N SER A 83 -58.35 -39.93 -44.47
CA SER A 83 -58.16 -39.17 -45.73
C SER A 83 -57.28 -37.88 -45.91
N ARG A 84 -56.61 -37.84 -47.09
CA ARG A 84 -56.12 -36.70 -47.93
C ARG A 84 -54.71 -36.09 -47.69
N ALA A 85 -53.89 -36.22 -48.74
CA ALA A 85 -52.73 -35.39 -49.13
C ALA A 85 -53.21 -34.13 -49.93
N PRO A 86 -52.40 -33.26 -50.62
CA PRO A 86 -50.98 -33.35 -51.10
C PRO A 86 -50.11 -32.11 -50.72
N ASN A 87 -48.89 -31.78 -51.20
CA ASN A 87 -47.64 -32.46 -51.66
C ASN A 87 -46.52 -31.35 -51.75
N ILE A 88 -45.33 -31.69 -52.30
CA ILE A 88 -44.30 -30.80 -52.93
C ILE A 88 -43.20 -30.21 -52.01
N ASP A 89 -42.07 -30.93 -52.00
CA ASP A 89 -40.71 -30.58 -52.45
C ASP A 89 -39.97 -29.29 -52.00
N GLU A 90 -38.71 -29.52 -51.60
CA GLU A 90 -37.43 -28.80 -51.85
C GLU A 90 -36.54 -28.83 -50.58
N ALA A 91 -35.21 -28.90 -50.58
CA ALA A 91 -34.14 -29.34 -51.48
C ALA A 91 -32.82 -29.19 -50.69
N ALA A 92 -31.72 -29.85 -51.08
CA ALA A 92 -30.37 -29.75 -50.46
C ALA A 92 -29.34 -29.38 -51.56
N PRO A 93 -27.98 -29.40 -51.39
CA PRO A 93 -27.12 -29.64 -50.21
C PRO A 93 -26.05 -28.47 -50.06
N ASP A 94 -24.73 -28.54 -49.80
CA ASP A 94 -23.71 -29.59 -49.52
C ASP A 94 -22.33 -29.03 -48.99
N LEU A 95 -21.34 -29.92 -48.80
CA LEU A 95 -19.88 -29.79 -49.04
C LEU A 95 -18.94 -28.85 -48.20
N THR A 96 -18.55 -29.33 -47.00
CA THR A 96 -17.16 -29.78 -46.62
C THR A 96 -15.90 -28.82 -46.77
N PRO A 97 -14.58 -29.22 -46.81
CA PRO A 97 -13.66 -28.88 -45.70
C PRO A 97 -12.16 -28.47 -46.03
N SER A 98 -11.37 -28.09 -44.99
CA SER A 98 -9.88 -27.91 -44.99
C SER A 98 -9.30 -28.24 -43.58
N HIS A 99 -8.26 -29.07 -43.37
CA HIS A 99 -6.79 -28.87 -43.51
C HIS A 99 -6.15 -27.80 -42.58
N LEU A 100 -4.97 -27.97 -41.94
CA LEU A 100 -4.17 -29.17 -41.58
C LEU A 100 -3.01 -28.82 -40.57
N ASN A 101 -2.63 -29.78 -39.71
CA ASN A 101 -1.26 -30.09 -39.19
C ASN A 101 -0.45 -29.22 -38.17
N CYS A 102 0.47 -29.96 -37.52
CA CYS A 102 1.67 -29.62 -36.71
C CYS A 102 1.49 -28.82 -35.40
N GLU A 103 1.82 -29.31 -34.20
CA GLU A 103 3.05 -29.98 -33.69
C GLU A 103 4.16 -29.00 -33.29
N ASN A 104 4.32 -28.76 -31.98
CA ASN A 104 5.65 -28.68 -31.39
C ASN A 104 5.71 -28.98 -29.87
N ASN A 105 6.60 -29.91 -29.57
CA ASN A 105 7.06 -30.41 -28.28
C ASN A 105 7.42 -29.32 -27.25
N ARG A 106 6.93 -29.44 -26.00
CA ARG A 106 7.67 -28.95 -24.82
C ARG A 106 7.40 -29.81 -23.58
N GLN A 107 8.39 -30.59 -23.19
CA GLN A 107 8.39 -31.32 -21.91
C GLN A 107 8.39 -30.33 -20.73
N THR A 108 7.34 -30.37 -19.93
CA THR A 108 7.36 -29.82 -18.56
C THR A 108 7.25 -30.99 -17.58
N ASN A 109 8.17 -31.04 -16.62
CA ASN A 109 8.15 -32.09 -15.60
C ASN A 109 6.83 -32.02 -14.82
N PRO A 110 6.09 -33.13 -14.64
CA PRO A 110 4.93 -33.13 -13.78
C PRO A 110 5.38 -32.86 -12.34
N LEU A 111 5.11 -31.64 -11.87
CA LEU A 111 5.28 -31.30 -10.46
C LEU A 111 4.50 -32.33 -9.65
N VAL A 112 5.11 -32.91 -8.61
CA VAL A 112 4.47 -33.92 -7.76
C VAL A 112 3.44 -33.23 -6.86
N VAL A 113 2.30 -32.88 -7.46
CA VAL A 113 1.06 -32.58 -6.75
C VAL A 113 0.66 -33.88 -6.06
N SER A 114 0.99 -33.99 -4.76
CA SER A 114 0.63 -35.14 -3.97
C SER A 114 -0.89 -35.24 -3.94
N GLU A 115 -1.44 -36.21 -4.68
CA GLU A 115 -2.87 -36.33 -4.87
C GLU A 115 -3.53 -36.80 -3.57
N MET A 116 -3.85 -35.84 -2.69
CA MET A 116 -4.56 -36.07 -1.45
C MET A 116 -5.94 -36.65 -1.77
N SER A 117 -5.99 -37.98 -1.80
CA SER A 117 -7.15 -38.74 -2.22
C SER A 117 -8.40 -38.24 -1.51
N LYS A 118 -9.35 -37.70 -2.29
CA LYS A 118 -10.59 -37.09 -1.80
C LYS A 118 -11.48 -38.10 -1.03
N GLY A 119 -11.17 -39.40 -1.11
CA GLY A 119 -11.76 -40.44 -0.28
C GLY A 119 -11.21 -40.55 1.15
N GLY A 120 -9.96 -40.13 1.39
CA GLY A 120 -9.30 -40.24 2.71
C GLY A 120 -9.98 -39.39 3.78
N LEU A 121 -10.05 -38.07 3.56
CA LEU A 121 -10.78 -37.12 4.41
C LEU A 121 -12.24 -37.55 4.64
N ARG A 122 -12.92 -38.04 3.59
CA ARG A 122 -14.32 -38.50 3.68
C ARG A 122 -14.48 -39.74 4.57
N LYS A 123 -13.57 -40.72 4.47
CA LYS A 123 -13.54 -41.90 5.36
C LYS A 123 -13.20 -41.51 6.79
N LEU A 124 -12.29 -40.55 7.00
CA LEU A 124 -11.89 -40.06 8.31
C LEU A 124 -13.08 -39.37 9.02
N PHE A 125 -13.76 -38.43 8.34
CA PHE A 125 -15.00 -37.83 8.84
C PHE A 125 -16.10 -38.86 9.14
N HIS A 126 -16.33 -39.83 8.24
CA HIS A 126 -17.38 -40.84 8.47
C HIS A 126 -17.08 -41.72 9.69
N LYS A 127 -15.82 -42.18 9.86
CA LYS A 127 -15.40 -42.98 11.01
C LYS A 127 -15.51 -42.20 12.34
N MET A 128 -15.28 -40.89 12.29
CA MET A 128 -15.42 -39.96 13.40
C MET A 128 -16.89 -39.67 13.78
N PHE A 129 -17.83 -39.74 12.85
CA PHE A 129 -19.26 -39.45 13.09
C PHE A 129 -20.15 -40.69 13.33
N THR A 130 -19.71 -41.91 13.00
CA THR A 130 -20.47 -43.15 13.27
C THR A 130 -19.83 -44.07 14.32
N GLY A 131 -18.66 -43.69 14.87
CA GLY A 131 -18.14 -44.34 16.08
C GLY A 131 -18.97 -43.97 17.32
N ARG A 132 -19.23 -44.94 18.20
CA ARG A 132 -19.82 -44.72 19.53
C ARG A 132 -18.76 -44.07 20.42
N SER A 133 -18.61 -42.75 20.28
CA SER A 133 -17.35 -42.03 20.55
C SER A 133 -16.97 -41.98 22.03
N SER A 134 -15.75 -42.45 22.33
CA SER A 134 -15.09 -42.10 23.58
C SER A 134 -14.73 -40.62 23.58
N ILE A 135 -14.88 -39.98 24.75
CA ILE A 135 -14.62 -38.55 24.98
C ILE A 135 -13.19 -38.15 24.55
N SER A 136 -12.23 -39.08 24.63
CA SER A 136 -10.83 -38.87 24.22
C SER A 136 -10.68 -38.42 22.76
N GLN A 137 -11.46 -38.95 21.82
CA GLN A 137 -11.34 -38.58 20.40
C GLN A 137 -11.82 -37.15 20.13
N LEU A 138 -12.77 -36.65 20.93
CA LEU A 138 -13.27 -35.28 20.82
C LEU A 138 -12.27 -34.29 21.47
N ALA A 139 -11.65 -34.67 22.59
CA ALA A 139 -10.59 -33.88 23.22
C ALA A 139 -9.38 -33.66 22.29
N VAL A 140 -8.92 -34.71 21.60
CA VAL A 140 -7.79 -34.66 20.63
C VAL A 140 -8.04 -33.67 19.48
N LEU A 141 -9.29 -33.39 19.12
CA LEU A 141 -9.64 -32.40 18.10
C LEU A 141 -9.89 -31.00 18.66
N VAL A 142 -10.50 -30.89 19.84
CA VAL A 142 -10.81 -29.60 20.48
C VAL A 142 -9.54 -28.89 20.97
N ILE A 143 -8.59 -29.60 21.57
CA ILE A 143 -7.36 -29.02 22.13
C ILE A 143 -6.50 -28.26 21.08
N PRO A 144 -6.17 -28.80 19.90
CA PRO A 144 -5.42 -28.06 18.90
C PRO A 144 -6.23 -26.90 18.28
N LEU A 145 -7.56 -27.05 18.15
CA LEU A 145 -8.44 -25.98 17.65
C LEU A 145 -8.55 -24.80 18.63
N SER A 146 -8.64 -25.05 19.94
CA SER A 146 -8.63 -23.99 20.95
C SER A 146 -7.24 -23.39 21.12
N GLY A 147 -6.17 -24.20 21.08
CA GLY A 147 -4.79 -23.73 21.09
C GLY A 147 -4.46 -22.80 19.92
N ALA A 148 -4.88 -23.15 18.70
CA ALA A 148 -4.76 -22.28 17.53
C ALA A 148 -5.53 -20.97 17.69
N TRP A 149 -6.76 -21.01 18.24
CA TRP A 149 -7.55 -19.82 18.52
C TRP A 149 -6.90 -18.89 19.56
N VAL A 150 -6.37 -19.43 20.65
CA VAL A 150 -5.62 -18.67 21.66
C VAL A 150 -4.35 -18.07 21.06
N GLY A 151 -3.61 -18.83 20.23
CA GLY A 151 -2.45 -18.33 19.50
C GLY A 151 -2.78 -17.16 18.56
N LEU A 152 -3.90 -17.23 17.84
CA LEU A 152 -4.38 -16.13 16.99
C LEU A 152 -4.81 -14.89 17.79
N ILE A 153 -5.44 -15.06 18.96
CA ILE A 153 -5.79 -13.94 19.85
C ILE A 153 -4.52 -13.26 20.40
N ILE A 154 -3.54 -14.04 20.87
CA ILE A 154 -2.27 -13.52 21.40
C ILE A 154 -1.47 -12.83 20.30
N GLY A 155 -1.31 -13.48 19.13
CA GLY A 155 -0.62 -12.89 17.98
C GLY A 155 -1.30 -11.63 17.45
N GLY A 156 -2.65 -11.62 17.40
CA GLY A 156 -3.45 -10.44 17.05
C GLY A 156 -3.28 -9.29 18.05
N HIS A 157 -3.20 -9.59 19.35
CA HIS A 157 -2.94 -8.58 20.38
C HIS A 157 -1.55 -7.95 20.23
N TYR A 158 -0.49 -8.76 20.10
CA TYR A 158 0.86 -8.25 19.87
C TYR A 158 0.96 -7.46 18.57
N SER A 159 0.38 -7.97 17.47
CA SER A 159 0.31 -7.25 16.19
C SER A 159 -0.35 -5.87 16.34
N ALA A 160 -1.47 -5.78 17.06
CA ALA A 160 -2.16 -4.51 17.31
C ALA A 160 -1.36 -3.50 18.18
N THR A 161 -0.33 -3.94 18.92
CA THR A 161 0.57 -3.00 19.63
C THR A 161 1.63 -2.38 18.72
N VAL A 162 1.98 -3.04 17.61
CA VAL A 162 2.92 -2.53 16.60
C VAL A 162 2.16 -1.59 15.67
N ALA A 163 2.36 -0.29 15.85
CA ALA A 163 1.73 0.73 15.02
C ALA A 163 2.42 0.83 13.65
N THR A 164 2.04 -0.05 12.72
CA THR A 164 2.48 0.03 11.32
C THR A 164 1.87 1.27 10.65
N ASN A 165 2.71 2.26 10.36
CA ASN A 165 2.44 3.42 9.51
C ASN A 165 1.08 4.13 9.75
N ARG A 166 0.66 4.32 11.01
CA ARG A 166 -0.49 5.18 11.33
C ARG A 166 -0.05 6.63 11.49
N THR A 167 -0.70 7.55 10.78
CA THR A 167 -0.61 9.00 11.02
C THR A 167 -1.29 9.35 12.34
N ALA A 168 -0.49 9.57 13.38
CA ALA A 168 -0.98 10.00 14.69
C ALA A 168 -1.35 11.50 14.66
N LEU A 169 -2.56 11.81 14.20
CA LEU A 169 -3.13 13.16 14.32
C LEU A 169 -3.24 13.53 15.81
N LEU A 170 -2.63 14.64 16.21
CA LEU A 170 -2.69 15.13 17.58
C LEU A 170 -4.13 15.58 17.88
N LYS A 171 -4.76 15.01 18.92
CA LYS A 171 -6.15 15.31 19.25
C LYS A 171 -6.27 16.71 19.88
N SER A 172 -6.37 17.74 19.05
CA SER A 172 -6.67 19.12 19.46
C SER A 172 -7.44 19.84 18.36
N GLU A 173 -8.40 20.68 18.74
CA GLU A 173 -9.13 21.59 17.83
C GLU A 173 -8.20 22.60 17.13
N LYS A 174 -6.94 22.74 17.59
CA LYS A 174 -5.90 23.59 17.01
C LYS A 174 -4.81 22.81 16.25
N CYS A 175 -4.94 21.49 16.14
CA CYS A 175 -4.00 20.64 15.41
C CYS A 175 -4.63 20.13 14.11
N GLY A 176 -4.18 20.70 13.00
CA GLY A 176 -4.44 20.21 11.65
C GLY A 176 -3.16 20.31 10.81
N ILE A 177 -3.23 19.89 9.55
CA ILE A 177 -2.17 20.18 8.59
C ILE A 177 -2.27 21.66 8.24
N TRP A 178 -1.23 22.46 8.54
CA TRP A 178 -1.17 23.83 8.06
C TRP A 178 -0.82 23.81 6.59
N MET A 179 -1.79 24.12 5.74
CA MET A 179 -1.61 24.34 4.30
C MET A 179 -1.92 25.80 3.99
N PHE A 180 -1.29 26.34 2.96
CA PHE A 180 -1.67 27.63 2.40
C PHE A 180 -2.92 27.46 1.54
N ASP A 181 -3.89 28.37 1.68
CA ASP A 181 -5.12 28.41 0.88
C ASP A 181 -4.84 29.18 -0.41
N ASP A 182 -4.34 28.46 -1.43
CA ASP A 182 -3.95 29.03 -2.72
C ASP A 182 -5.13 29.45 -3.58
N GLU A 183 -6.28 28.78 -3.41
CA GLU A 183 -7.55 29.14 -4.06
C GLU A 183 -8.07 30.53 -3.61
N ASN A 184 -8.09 30.82 -2.30
CA ASN A 184 -8.82 31.98 -1.78
C ASN A 184 -7.92 33.13 -1.31
N ALA A 185 -6.67 32.89 -0.91
CA ALA A 185 -5.83 33.94 -0.30
C ALA A 185 -5.19 34.90 -1.32
N GLY A 186 -5.08 34.49 -2.59
CA GLY A 186 -4.64 35.34 -3.70
C GLY A 186 -3.14 35.66 -3.76
N GLN A 187 -2.72 36.30 -4.85
CA GLN A 187 -1.29 36.47 -5.22
C GLN A 187 -0.43 37.14 -4.14
N ASN A 188 -0.96 38.16 -3.46
CA ASN A 188 -0.22 38.83 -2.38
C ASN A 188 0.05 37.89 -1.20
N ALA A 189 -0.93 37.08 -0.81
CA ALA A 189 -0.75 36.11 0.27
C ALA A 189 0.17 34.95 -0.16
N ALA A 190 0.12 34.53 -1.43
CA ALA A 190 1.03 33.52 -1.97
C ALA A 190 2.50 33.99 -1.95
N SER A 191 2.76 35.26 -2.25
CA SER A 191 4.08 35.90 -2.09
C SER A 191 4.53 35.92 -0.61
N TRP A 192 3.63 36.24 0.32
CA TRP A 192 3.92 36.14 1.76
C TRP A 192 4.10 34.70 2.27
N ALA A 193 3.49 33.71 1.63
CA ALA A 193 3.68 32.30 1.94
C ALA A 193 5.07 31.83 1.50
N ASP A 194 5.47 32.09 0.25
CA ASP A 194 6.82 31.81 -0.27
C ASP A 194 7.92 32.49 0.57
N LEU A 195 7.75 33.77 0.94
CA LEU A 195 8.66 34.45 1.86
C LEU A 195 8.72 33.78 3.25
N ASN A 196 7.59 33.32 3.79
CA ASN A 196 7.55 32.57 5.05
C ASN A 196 8.22 31.20 4.92
N ASP A 197 8.05 30.49 3.82
CA ASP A 197 8.59 29.16 3.60
C ASP A 197 10.11 29.22 3.40
N ARG A 198 10.63 30.19 2.66
CA ARG A 198 12.07 30.51 2.63
C ARG A 198 12.61 30.82 4.03
N GLN A 199 11.85 31.51 4.89
CA GLN A 199 12.23 31.73 6.28
C GLN A 199 12.13 30.45 7.16
N LYS A 200 11.23 29.51 6.85
CA LYS A 200 11.19 28.18 7.51
C LYS A 200 12.43 27.38 7.10
N GLU A 201 12.75 27.32 5.81
CA GLU A 201 13.96 26.66 5.29
C GLU A 201 15.25 27.24 5.87
N ALA A 202 15.40 28.57 5.87
CA ALA A 202 16.59 29.23 6.42
C ALA A 202 16.79 28.91 7.91
N ARG A 203 15.70 28.89 8.71
CA ARG A 203 15.74 28.49 10.13
C ARG A 203 16.03 27.00 10.31
N ALA A 204 15.48 26.13 9.45
CA ALA A 204 15.76 24.70 9.49
C ALA A 204 17.22 24.38 9.13
N ALA A 205 17.79 25.07 8.14
CA ALA A 205 19.19 24.94 7.75
C ALA A 205 20.16 25.48 8.83
N ASP A 206 19.81 26.59 9.50
CA ASP A 206 20.58 27.14 10.61
C ASP A 206 20.50 26.26 11.86
N TYR A 207 19.32 25.73 12.21
CA TYR A 207 19.16 24.71 13.26
C TYR A 207 19.99 23.46 12.95
N ALA A 208 19.90 22.92 11.74
CA ALA A 208 20.68 21.74 11.35
C ALA A 208 22.19 21.98 11.45
N ARG A 209 22.67 23.17 11.02
CA ARG A 209 24.07 23.57 11.16
C ARG A 209 24.52 23.64 12.63
N ARG A 210 23.72 24.28 13.50
CA ARG A 210 24.04 24.47 14.93
C ARG A 210 23.95 23.20 15.77
N CYS A 211 23.05 22.29 15.40
CA CYS A 211 22.67 21.15 16.24
C CYS A 211 23.17 19.78 15.73
N TYR A 212 23.60 19.68 14.47
CA TYR A 212 24.12 18.44 13.87
C TYR A 212 25.45 18.59 13.13
N GLY A 213 26.07 19.78 13.10
CA GLY A 213 27.38 20.01 12.45
C GLY A 213 28.60 19.68 13.32
N ASP A 214 29.80 19.66 12.71
CA ASP A 214 31.11 19.45 13.36
C ASP A 214 31.42 20.45 14.50
N SER A 215 30.76 21.61 14.52
CA SER A 215 30.91 22.62 15.57
C SER A 215 30.41 22.10 16.92
N GLN A 216 31.14 22.41 18.00
CA GLN A 216 30.77 22.06 19.38
C GLN A 216 29.29 22.33 19.66
N PRO A 217 28.61 21.47 20.45
CA PRO A 217 27.18 21.59 20.71
C PRO A 217 26.87 23.00 21.23
N GLY A 218 26.14 23.77 20.42
CA GLY A 218 25.73 25.13 20.76
C GLY A 218 24.86 25.16 22.02
N GLU A 219 24.58 26.37 22.52
CA GLU A 219 23.74 26.61 23.70
C GLU A 219 22.57 25.60 23.75
N PRO A 220 22.48 24.70 24.75
CA PRO A 220 21.57 23.56 24.70
C PRO A 220 20.12 23.94 24.40
N THR A 221 19.70 25.07 24.96
CA THR A 221 18.42 25.76 24.76
C THR A 221 18.00 25.96 23.29
N GLN A 222 18.94 26.07 22.36
CA GLN A 222 18.65 26.23 20.92
C GLN A 222 18.43 24.89 20.19
N CYS A 223 18.91 23.78 20.75
CA CYS A 223 18.88 22.45 20.12
C CYS A 223 17.95 21.44 20.81
N ASP A 224 17.37 21.79 21.97
CA ASP A 224 16.41 20.96 22.71
C ASP A 224 14.95 21.16 22.24
N PHE A 225 14.75 21.36 20.93
CA PHE A 225 13.39 21.43 20.34
C PHE A 225 12.69 20.06 20.33
N PHE A 226 13.46 18.98 20.19
CA PHE A 226 12.96 17.60 20.25
C PHE A 226 13.37 16.93 21.56
N TYR A 227 12.44 16.19 22.19
CA TYR A 227 12.67 15.47 23.45
C TYR A 227 13.86 14.51 23.40
N THR A 228 14.21 13.99 22.22
CA THR A 228 15.48 13.30 21.99
C THR A 228 16.05 13.77 20.65
N ARG A 229 17.23 14.41 20.68
CA ARG A 229 17.84 15.06 19.49
C ARG A 229 18.23 14.09 18.38
N ASN A 230 18.50 12.82 18.71
CA ASN A 230 18.92 11.79 17.76
C ASN A 230 18.12 10.49 17.99
N ILE A 231 17.56 9.93 16.93
CA ILE A 231 16.88 8.62 16.96
C ILE A 231 17.85 7.60 16.38
N THR A 232 18.35 6.69 17.21
CA THR A 232 19.30 5.65 16.79
C THR A 232 18.77 4.86 15.60
N TYR A 233 19.61 4.67 14.60
CA TYR A 233 19.36 3.84 13.42
C TYR A 233 20.49 2.81 13.25
N SER A 234 20.22 1.74 12.50
CA SER A 234 21.23 0.75 12.12
C SER A 234 22.34 1.39 11.30
N GLU A 235 23.51 0.74 11.24
CA GLU A 235 24.54 1.12 10.26
C GLU A 235 23.95 1.22 8.84
N PRO A 236 24.36 2.24 8.05
CA PRO A 236 23.79 2.50 6.73
C PRO A 236 24.09 1.35 5.77
N PHE A 237 23.04 0.71 5.24
CA PHE A 237 23.17 -0.40 4.31
C PHE A 237 23.19 0.11 2.86
N TYR A 238 24.36 0.01 2.22
CA TYR A 238 24.59 0.41 0.83
C TYR A 238 24.30 -0.73 -0.15
N SER A 239 23.67 -0.41 -1.29
CA SER A 239 23.20 -1.39 -2.27
C SER A 239 23.18 -0.82 -3.69
N TYR A 240 23.87 -1.47 -4.62
CA TYR A 240 23.78 -1.15 -6.06
C TYR A 240 22.43 -1.52 -6.71
N LYS A 241 21.50 -2.15 -5.96
CA LYS A 241 20.14 -2.41 -6.46
C LYS A 241 19.30 -1.14 -6.39
N CYS A 242 18.63 -0.81 -7.50
CA CYS A 242 17.55 0.17 -7.55
C CYS A 242 16.44 -0.19 -6.53
N PRO A 243 15.91 0.78 -5.75
CA PRO A 243 14.78 0.53 -4.84
C PRO A 243 13.42 0.51 -5.55
N PHE A 244 13.35 0.99 -6.80
CA PHE A 244 12.13 1.12 -7.59
C PHE A 244 11.83 -0.12 -8.45
N PRO A 245 10.61 -0.27 -9.00
CA PRO A 245 10.26 -1.37 -9.89
C PRO A 245 11.12 -1.47 -11.16
N SER A 246 11.53 -0.32 -11.73
CA SER A 246 12.44 -0.27 -12.88
C SER A 246 13.86 0.10 -12.46
N ASN A 247 14.86 -0.65 -12.95
CA ASN A 247 16.27 -0.34 -12.71
C ASN A 247 16.71 0.96 -13.43
N ASP A 248 16.05 1.33 -14.53
CA ASP A 248 16.49 2.41 -15.42
C ASP A 248 16.28 3.81 -14.83
N VAL A 249 15.56 3.95 -13.72
CA VAL A 249 15.25 5.25 -13.08
C VAL A 249 16.23 5.68 -11.99
N SER A 250 17.03 4.75 -11.45
CA SER A 250 18.17 5.13 -10.61
C SER A 250 19.33 5.60 -11.49
N ALA A 251 20.09 6.59 -11.04
CA ALA A 251 21.28 7.05 -11.74
C ALA A 251 22.33 5.93 -11.86
N PRO A 252 22.96 5.74 -13.04
CA PRO A 252 23.88 4.62 -13.26
C PRO A 252 25.08 4.66 -12.31
N ALA A 253 25.53 3.49 -11.87
CA ALA A 253 26.62 3.27 -10.91
C ALA A 253 26.44 3.86 -9.50
N THR A 254 25.30 4.51 -9.19
CA THR A 254 25.02 5.01 -7.84
C THR A 254 24.51 3.91 -6.90
N GLN A 255 24.92 3.93 -5.63
CA GLN A 255 24.36 3.05 -4.60
C GLN A 255 23.10 3.70 -4.01
N SER A 256 22.07 2.89 -3.77
CA SER A 256 21.05 3.24 -2.77
C SER A 256 21.62 3.04 -1.36
N VAL A 257 21.25 3.92 -0.43
CA VAL A 257 21.57 3.77 1.01
C VAL A 257 20.28 3.60 1.80
N THR A 258 20.28 2.63 2.71
CA THR A 258 19.13 2.27 3.53
C THR A 258 19.41 2.54 5.00
N PHE A 259 18.56 3.35 5.63
CA PHE A 259 18.53 3.59 7.07
C PHE A 259 17.33 2.86 7.68
N ASP A 260 17.50 2.24 8.85
CA ASP A 260 16.42 1.56 9.56
C ASP A 260 16.52 1.87 11.05
N THR A 261 15.48 2.47 11.64
CA THR A 261 15.50 2.83 13.07
C THR A 261 15.38 1.61 14.00
N GLY A 262 15.01 0.44 13.48
CA GLY A 262 14.50 -0.66 14.32
C GLY A 262 13.21 -0.27 15.06
N LEU A 263 12.82 -1.06 16.06
CA LEU A 263 11.60 -0.82 16.87
C LEU A 263 11.87 0.18 18.00
N VAL A 264 11.74 1.47 17.70
CA VAL A 264 11.92 2.59 18.63
C VAL A 264 10.65 2.83 19.44
N HIS A 265 10.81 3.27 20.68
CA HIS A 265 9.72 3.58 21.61
C HIS A 265 9.20 5.00 21.38
N ALA A 266 7.88 5.21 21.37
CA ALA A 266 7.26 6.53 21.12
C ALA A 266 7.73 7.64 22.09
N SER A 267 8.24 7.29 23.27
CA SER A 267 8.78 8.27 24.23
C SER A 267 9.97 9.07 23.70
N VAL A 268 10.75 8.60 22.71
CA VAL A 268 11.83 9.43 22.13
C VAL A 268 11.30 10.67 21.40
N LEU A 269 10.03 10.62 20.98
CA LEU A 269 9.30 11.74 20.38
C LEU A 269 8.60 12.62 21.45
N GLY A 270 8.89 12.40 22.74
CA GLY A 270 8.23 13.07 23.86
C GLY A 270 6.82 12.53 24.17
N ILE A 271 6.35 11.49 23.46
CA ILE A 271 5.01 10.93 23.64
C ILE A 271 4.99 10.08 24.92
N ASN A 272 4.64 10.72 26.04
CA ASN A 272 4.47 10.08 27.33
C ASN A 272 3.04 9.53 27.47
N SER A 273 2.90 8.22 27.61
CA SER A 273 1.64 7.48 27.68
C SER A 273 1.86 6.17 28.42
N ASP A 274 0.93 5.77 29.30
CA ASP A 274 0.95 4.45 29.97
C ASP A 274 0.94 3.27 28.98
N LYS A 275 0.54 3.55 27.73
CA LYS A 275 0.62 2.64 26.58
C LYS A 275 1.32 3.35 25.43
N THR A 276 2.65 3.29 25.46
CA THR A 276 3.54 3.74 24.39
C THR A 276 3.60 2.71 23.27
N HIS A 277 3.29 3.14 22.05
CA HIS A 277 3.54 2.33 20.86
C HIS A 277 5.04 2.26 20.55
N LYS A 278 5.43 1.21 19.81
CA LYS A 278 6.73 1.17 19.11
C LYS A 278 6.52 1.42 17.63
N PHE A 279 7.41 2.19 17.03
CA PHE A 279 7.43 2.52 15.61
C PHE A 279 8.76 2.07 15.00
N ARG A 280 8.76 1.85 13.68
CA ARG A 280 9.98 1.56 12.90
C ARG A 280 9.90 2.30 11.59
N ARG A 281 10.88 3.16 11.32
CA ARG A 281 11.04 3.82 10.03
C ARG A 281 12.21 3.16 9.30
N LYS A 282 11.92 2.59 8.13
CA LYS A 282 12.93 2.25 7.13
C LYS A 282 12.85 3.29 6.02
N THR A 283 13.99 3.82 5.58
CA THR A 283 14.04 4.82 4.53
C THR A 283 15.22 4.51 3.63
N THR A 284 14.95 4.36 2.33
CA THR A 284 15.94 4.06 1.31
C THR A 284 16.08 5.27 0.38
N CYS A 285 17.27 5.84 0.30
CA CYS A 285 17.59 6.96 -0.58
C CYS A 285 18.33 6.43 -1.82
N SER A 286 17.95 6.90 -3.01
CA SER A 286 18.67 6.61 -4.27
C SER A 286 18.54 7.82 -5.19
N SER A 287 19.63 8.18 -5.85
CA SER A 287 19.69 9.23 -6.87
C SER A 287 18.87 8.83 -8.09
N LEU A 288 17.97 9.72 -8.52
CA LEU A 288 17.19 9.53 -9.74
C LEU A 288 18.00 9.89 -10.98
N ARG A 289 17.66 9.24 -12.09
CA ARG A 289 18.29 9.44 -13.40
C ARG A 289 17.81 10.74 -14.05
N LEU A 290 18.74 11.64 -14.37
CA LEU A 290 18.44 13.01 -14.84
C LEU A 290 18.58 13.21 -16.36
N ASP A 291 18.81 12.13 -17.13
CA ASP A 291 18.76 12.10 -18.59
C ASP A 291 17.45 11.49 -19.13
N GLY A 292 17.31 11.40 -20.45
CA GLY A 292 16.11 10.86 -21.09
C GLY A 292 15.88 9.38 -20.74
N PRO A 293 14.62 8.94 -20.53
CA PRO A 293 13.37 9.65 -20.85
C PRO A 293 12.84 10.59 -19.74
N PHE A 294 13.41 10.57 -18.54
CA PHE A 294 12.83 11.24 -17.36
C PHE A 294 13.06 12.76 -17.30
N MET A 295 13.91 13.29 -18.18
CA MET A 295 14.16 14.72 -18.35
C MET A 295 14.06 15.12 -19.82
N THR A 296 13.37 16.24 -20.09
CA THR A 296 13.38 16.90 -21.40
C THR A 296 13.99 18.31 -21.29
N LYS A 297 14.81 18.68 -22.28
CA LYS A 297 15.48 19.98 -22.38
C LYS A 297 14.89 20.74 -23.56
N ILE A 298 14.33 21.93 -23.30
CA ILE A 298 13.82 22.83 -24.33
C ILE A 298 14.65 24.12 -24.30
N VAL A 299 14.98 24.68 -25.46
CA VAL A 299 15.71 25.95 -25.58
C VAL A 299 14.81 26.95 -26.32
N GLN A 300 14.53 28.10 -25.70
CA GLN A 300 13.67 29.16 -26.23
C GLN A 300 14.32 30.52 -25.96
N HIS A 301 14.45 31.34 -27.01
CA HIS A 301 15.02 32.70 -26.93
C HIS A 301 16.39 32.79 -26.21
N GLY A 302 17.23 31.75 -26.35
CA GLY A 302 18.54 31.64 -25.69
C GLY A 302 18.49 31.09 -24.27
N SER A 303 17.34 31.08 -23.61
CA SER A 303 17.15 30.42 -22.31
C SER A 303 16.93 28.91 -22.49
N THR A 304 17.43 28.12 -21.55
CA THR A 304 17.18 26.69 -21.46
C THR A 304 16.18 26.41 -20.34
N THR A 305 15.23 25.51 -20.57
CA THR A 305 14.34 24.98 -19.53
C THR A 305 14.47 23.46 -19.49
N TYR A 306 14.67 22.94 -18.27
CA TYR A 306 14.66 21.52 -17.97
C TYR A 306 13.32 21.15 -17.33
N PHE A 307 12.67 20.12 -17.86
CA PHE A 307 11.41 19.57 -17.35
C PHE A 307 11.64 18.12 -16.93
N TYR A 308 11.20 17.77 -15.72
CA TYR A 308 11.41 16.45 -15.11
C TYR A 308 10.07 15.71 -14.97
N HIS A 309 10.03 14.49 -15.49
CA HIS A 309 8.84 13.69 -15.74
C HIS A 309 8.81 12.44 -14.84
N PHE A 310 8.78 12.66 -13.53
CA PHE A 310 8.73 11.59 -12.52
C PHE A 310 7.32 11.27 -12.02
N GLY A 311 6.31 11.97 -12.53
CA GLY A 311 4.93 11.89 -12.09
C GLY A 311 4.11 13.09 -12.53
N HIS A 312 2.80 13.00 -12.29
CA HIS A 312 1.79 13.95 -12.72
C HIS A 312 1.33 14.80 -11.53
N VAL A 313 1.12 16.09 -11.73
CA VAL A 313 0.47 16.96 -10.74
C VAL A 313 -1.03 16.98 -11.01
N MET A 314 -1.83 16.72 -9.99
CA MET A 314 -3.29 16.62 -10.07
C MET A 314 -3.96 17.92 -9.64
N GLY A 315 -5.10 18.23 -10.25
CA GLY A 315 -6.03 19.25 -9.77
C GLY A 315 -7.17 18.66 -8.94
N ASN A 316 -7.99 19.55 -8.38
CA ASN A 316 -9.10 19.27 -7.44
C ASN A 316 -10.20 18.31 -7.94
N ARG A 317 -10.10 17.80 -9.17
CA ARG A 317 -11.03 16.86 -9.82
C ARG A 317 -10.38 15.52 -10.17
N HIS A 318 -9.16 15.26 -9.69
CA HIS A 318 -8.33 14.11 -10.07
C HIS A 318 -7.99 14.07 -11.57
N GLU A 319 -8.03 15.24 -12.22
CA GLU A 319 -7.55 15.45 -13.58
C GLU A 319 -6.08 15.90 -13.53
N PRO A 320 -5.17 15.34 -14.37
CA PRO A 320 -3.77 15.72 -14.39
C PRO A 320 -3.58 17.11 -15.01
N LEU A 321 -3.20 18.09 -14.18
CA LEU A 321 -2.87 19.45 -14.60
C LEU A 321 -1.55 19.50 -15.37
N SER A 322 -0.61 18.62 -15.06
CA SER A 322 0.74 18.61 -15.64
C SER A 322 1.36 17.22 -15.65
N ASN A 323 1.96 16.84 -16.77
CA ASN A 323 2.84 15.66 -16.91
C ASN A 323 4.31 15.99 -16.59
N VAL A 324 4.57 17.19 -16.05
CA VAL A 324 5.85 17.64 -15.50
C VAL A 324 5.70 17.67 -13.99
N THR A 325 6.58 16.94 -13.29
CA THR A 325 6.70 17.02 -11.83
C THR A 325 7.34 18.36 -11.44
N TYR A 326 8.54 18.60 -11.95
CA TYR A 326 9.36 19.77 -11.62
C TYR A 326 9.94 20.39 -12.89
N SER A 327 10.10 21.71 -12.92
CA SER A 327 10.82 22.41 -13.97
C SER A 327 11.72 23.51 -13.42
N THR A 328 12.80 23.80 -14.17
CA THR A 328 13.68 24.93 -13.90
C THR A 328 14.16 25.54 -15.22
N THR A 329 14.02 26.86 -15.32
CA THR A 329 14.48 27.68 -16.45
C THR A 329 15.84 28.29 -16.09
N GLY A 330 16.62 28.67 -17.10
CA GLY A 330 17.98 29.20 -16.94
C GLY A 330 19.04 28.10 -16.94
N ASP A 331 20.29 28.50 -17.11
CA ASP A 331 21.42 27.61 -16.92
C ASP A 331 21.71 27.49 -15.41
N PRO A 332 21.70 26.28 -14.80
CA PRO A 332 22.02 26.04 -13.39
C PRO A 332 23.49 26.33 -13.02
N PHE A 333 24.27 26.96 -13.90
CA PHE A 333 25.59 27.51 -13.61
C PHE A 333 25.69 29.04 -13.89
N THR A 334 24.63 29.69 -14.38
CA THR A 334 24.62 31.16 -14.57
C THR A 334 24.30 31.93 -13.29
N TRP A 335 24.88 33.12 -13.14
CA TRP A 335 25.17 33.77 -11.85
C TRP A 335 23.96 34.18 -10.97
N GLU A 336 22.74 34.09 -11.48
CA GLU A 336 21.58 34.87 -11.01
C GLU A 336 20.66 34.18 -9.98
N PHE A 337 20.70 32.85 -9.81
CA PHE A 337 19.86 32.20 -8.79
C PHE A 337 20.46 32.31 -7.37
N PRO A 338 19.66 32.70 -6.36
CA PRO A 338 20.13 32.85 -4.99
C PRO A 338 20.30 31.49 -4.29
N GLY A 339 21.53 30.97 -4.25
CA GLY A 339 21.92 29.85 -3.37
C GLY A 339 21.42 28.48 -3.83
N TYR A 340 20.20 28.12 -3.43
CA TYR A 340 19.54 26.88 -3.81
C TYR A 340 18.01 27.05 -3.86
N LYS A 341 17.35 26.18 -4.63
CA LYS A 341 15.90 25.99 -4.66
C LYS A 341 15.60 24.52 -4.38
N LEU A 342 14.83 24.28 -3.32
CA LEU A 342 14.29 22.97 -2.99
C LEU A 342 12.90 22.81 -3.63
N ALA A 343 12.56 21.60 -4.06
CA ALA A 343 11.18 21.21 -4.32
C ALA A 343 10.98 19.74 -3.91
N THR A 344 9.96 19.46 -3.11
CA THR A 344 9.71 18.13 -2.53
C THR A 344 8.32 17.64 -2.92
N TYR A 345 8.24 16.44 -3.48
CA TYR A 345 7.02 15.77 -3.92
C TYR A 345 6.87 14.46 -3.15
N THR A 346 5.72 14.25 -2.51
CA THR A 346 5.53 13.11 -1.58
C THR A 346 4.23 12.39 -1.88
N THR A 347 4.24 11.06 -1.81
CA THR A 347 3.01 10.27 -1.71
C THR A 347 2.64 10.01 -0.25
N SER A 348 1.37 9.80 0.01
CA SER A 348 0.85 9.28 1.28
C SER A 348 0.54 7.79 1.16
N LEU A 349 -0.24 7.26 2.12
CA LEU A 349 -0.81 5.90 2.05
C LEU A 349 -2.20 5.89 1.37
N PHE A 350 -2.72 7.08 1.03
CA PHE A 350 -4.02 7.31 0.42
C PHE A 350 -3.76 8.07 -0.89
N PRO A 351 -3.22 7.40 -1.93
CA PRO A 351 -2.83 8.07 -3.16
C PRO A 351 -3.97 8.86 -3.80
N GLU A 352 -5.22 8.47 -3.60
CA GLU A 352 -6.41 9.22 -4.00
C GLU A 352 -6.54 10.64 -3.38
N LEU A 353 -5.70 11.00 -2.40
CA LEU A 353 -5.61 12.33 -1.78
C LEU A 353 -4.29 13.06 -2.10
N ASP A 354 -3.36 12.44 -2.83
CA ASP A 354 -2.06 13.03 -3.14
C ASP A 354 -2.16 14.01 -4.32
N TYR A 355 -1.58 15.21 -4.18
CA TYR A 355 -1.52 16.22 -5.25
C TYR A 355 -0.56 15.83 -6.40
N TRP A 356 0.25 14.79 -6.20
CA TRP A 356 1.24 14.30 -7.15
C TRP A 356 1.27 12.77 -7.19
N HIS A 357 1.11 12.20 -8.38
CA HIS A 357 1.20 10.75 -8.61
C HIS A 357 2.50 10.40 -9.34
N PRO A 358 3.35 9.52 -8.77
CA PRO A 358 4.55 9.05 -9.46
C PRO A 358 4.21 8.27 -10.73
N ILE A 359 5.14 8.28 -11.69
CA ILE A 359 5.11 7.31 -12.80
C ILE A 359 5.28 5.87 -12.28
N ALA A 360 4.78 4.90 -13.04
CA ALA A 360 4.76 3.49 -12.64
C ALA A 360 6.17 2.94 -12.32
N GLU A 361 7.19 3.47 -13.01
CA GLU A 361 8.58 3.09 -12.92
C GLU A 361 9.23 3.46 -11.57
N ILE A 362 8.69 4.44 -10.84
CA ILE A 362 9.12 4.83 -9.48
C ILE A 362 8.07 4.61 -8.39
N ALA A 363 6.91 4.01 -8.74
CA ALA A 363 5.80 3.83 -7.82
C ALA A 363 6.25 3.14 -6.51
N PRO A 364 5.88 3.68 -5.33
CA PRO A 364 6.31 3.11 -4.06
C PRO A 364 5.76 1.69 -3.87
N PRO A 365 6.55 0.76 -3.29
CA PRO A 365 6.04 -0.54 -2.85
C PRO A 365 4.83 -0.43 -1.91
N GLU A 366 3.95 -1.42 -1.93
CA GLU A 366 2.74 -1.45 -1.08
C GLU A 366 3.04 -1.12 0.39
N ASN A 367 2.22 -0.25 0.98
CA ASN A 367 2.34 0.24 2.37
C ASN A 367 3.59 1.09 2.68
N SER A 368 4.32 1.55 1.66
CA SER A 368 5.39 2.54 1.78
C SER A 368 5.01 3.87 1.13
N THR A 369 5.78 4.92 1.40
CA THR A 369 5.62 6.25 0.80
C THR A 369 6.87 6.68 0.06
N LEU A 370 6.69 7.46 -1.01
CA LEU A 370 7.77 8.05 -1.78
C LEU A 370 7.97 9.52 -1.38
N ALA A 371 9.22 9.99 -1.41
CA ALA A 371 9.57 11.40 -1.40
C ALA A 371 10.64 11.66 -2.46
N VAL A 372 10.31 12.44 -3.49
CA VAL A 372 11.25 12.93 -4.50
C VAL A 372 11.65 14.35 -4.14
N ILE A 373 12.95 14.60 -4.02
CA ILE A 373 13.51 15.89 -3.62
C ILE A 373 14.41 16.41 -4.75
N PHE A 374 14.00 17.52 -5.36
CA PHE A 374 14.82 18.26 -6.31
C PHE A 374 15.62 19.32 -5.55
N VAL A 375 16.94 19.21 -5.59
CA VAL A 375 17.87 20.22 -5.06
C VAL A 375 18.55 20.88 -6.26
N ASN A 376 18.02 22.03 -6.70
CA ASN A 376 18.75 22.87 -7.67
C ASN A 376 19.62 23.85 -6.90
N SER A 377 20.95 23.80 -7.05
CA SER A 377 21.85 24.79 -6.45
C SER A 377 23.00 25.14 -7.36
N LEU A 378 23.28 26.45 -7.47
CA LEU A 378 24.49 26.94 -8.12
C LEU A 378 25.70 27.05 -7.16
N ARG A 379 25.49 26.90 -5.84
CA ARG A 379 26.45 27.36 -4.81
C ARG A 379 26.59 26.47 -3.56
N VAL A 380 26.26 25.16 -3.62
CA VAL A 380 26.70 24.23 -2.56
C VAL A 380 28.20 23.96 -2.72
N THR A 381 29.02 24.82 -2.11
CA THR A 381 30.47 24.62 -2.00
C THR A 381 30.78 23.72 -0.80
N TYR A 382 31.26 22.50 -1.04
CA TYR A 382 31.71 21.61 0.03
C TYR A 382 33.09 22.05 0.55
N PRO A 383 33.28 22.29 1.87
CA PRO A 383 34.55 22.78 2.43
C PRO A 383 35.65 21.70 2.50
N ARG A 384 35.31 20.45 2.16
CA ARG A 384 36.21 19.30 2.02
C ARG A 384 35.73 18.49 0.80
N PRO A 385 36.60 17.73 0.11
CA PRO A 385 36.17 16.79 -0.92
C PRO A 385 35.11 15.83 -0.37
N SER A 386 33.98 15.70 -1.08
CA SER A 386 32.88 14.84 -0.69
C SER A 386 32.78 13.64 -1.62
N PHE A 387 32.65 12.44 -1.07
CA PHE A 387 32.36 11.20 -1.81
C PHE A 387 30.84 10.89 -1.82
N ASP A 388 30.03 11.94 -1.69
CA ASP A 388 28.57 11.87 -1.68
C ASP A 388 28.03 11.49 -3.07
N GLN A 389 27.50 10.27 -3.17
CA GLN A 389 27.01 9.68 -4.42
C GLN A 389 25.71 10.33 -4.93
N PHE A 390 25.07 11.21 -4.13
CA PHE A 390 23.95 12.02 -4.61
C PHE A 390 24.39 13.23 -5.43
N GLN A 391 25.70 13.55 -5.45
CA GLN A 391 26.27 14.41 -6.46
C GLN A 391 26.54 13.59 -7.73
N ALA A 392 25.86 13.95 -8.83
CA ALA A 392 26.41 13.66 -10.16
C ALA A 392 27.83 14.25 -10.24
N THR A 393 28.77 13.51 -10.82
CA THR A 393 30.22 13.81 -10.73
C THR A 393 30.62 15.05 -11.54
N TYR A 394 30.32 16.23 -11.02
CA TYR A 394 30.77 17.50 -11.57
C TYR A 394 32.25 17.73 -11.24
N LEU A 395 33.00 18.18 -12.24
CA LEU A 395 34.42 18.45 -12.10
C LEU A 395 34.66 19.56 -11.08
N PHE A 396 35.60 19.35 -10.16
CA PHE A 396 36.20 20.41 -9.35
C PHE A 396 36.94 21.40 -10.27
N GLN A 397 36.21 22.38 -10.82
CA GLN A 397 36.84 23.65 -11.18
C GLN A 397 37.29 24.29 -9.87
N ARG A 398 38.61 24.23 -9.61
CA ARG A 398 39.21 25.12 -8.62
C ARG A 398 38.86 26.56 -8.99
N PRO A 399 38.49 27.43 -8.04
CA PRO A 399 38.50 28.86 -8.32
C PRO A 399 39.92 29.22 -8.79
N PHE A 400 40.03 30.09 -9.79
CA PHE A 400 41.32 30.55 -10.27
C PHE A 400 42.09 31.22 -9.13
N GLU A 401 43.28 30.69 -8.83
CA GLU A 401 44.27 31.41 -8.01
C GLU A 401 44.82 32.54 -8.89
N SER A 402 44.54 33.79 -8.48
CA SER A 402 44.90 35.04 -9.17
C SER A 402 45.61 36.00 -8.23
#